data_AF-A0A7R9DQJ9-F1
#
_entry.id   AF-A0A7R9DQJ9-F1
#
_cell.length_a   1.000
_cell.length_b   1.000
_cell.length_c   1.000
_cell.angle_alpha   90.00
_cell.angle_beta   90.00
_cell.angle_gamma   90.00
#
_symmetry.space_group_name_H-M   'P 1'
#
loop_
_entity.id
_entity.type
_entity.pdbx_description
1 polymer ?
#
loop_
_entity_poly.entity_id
_entity_poly.type
_entity_poly.pdbx_seq_one_letter_code
_entity_poly.pdbx_strand_id
1 'polypeptide(L)'
;MIPITDLTRPTSLDYHVETQDIYYSDVQRYVIERQRIDGSRREVVIDQGINNCEGVAIDWMGHNIYWTDEGLSSVSVARLNDVKIRKMFVYENTVHPRAIVLDPKKG
;
A
#
# COMPACT_ATOMS: atom_id res chain seq x y z
N MET A 1 -17.71 9.25 8.61
CA MET A 1 -16.48 9.08 7.82
C MET A 1 -16.01 10.47 7.43
N ILE A 2 -14.75 10.81 7.71
CA ILE A 2 -14.14 12.08 7.32
C ILE A 2 -13.46 11.92 5.96
N PRO A 3 -13.57 12.88 5.02
CA PRO A 3 -12.90 12.81 3.74
C PRO A 3 -11.36 12.86 3.85
N ILE A 4 -10.67 12.10 3.01
CA ILE A 4 -9.23 12.25 2.79
C ILE A 4 -9.03 13.43 1.82
N THR A 5 -8.29 14.45 2.26
CA THR A 5 -7.98 15.67 1.48
C THR A 5 -6.52 15.68 1.00
N ASP A 6 -6.12 16.66 0.21
CA ASP A 6 -4.72 16.86 -0.22
C ASP A 6 -4.14 15.66 -1.00
N LEU A 7 -4.98 15.04 -1.83
CA LEU A 7 -4.60 14.00 -2.77
C LEU A 7 -4.20 14.64 -4.10
N THR A 8 -3.14 14.13 -4.71
CA THR A 8 -2.66 14.58 -6.01
C THR A 8 -3.09 13.61 -7.10
N ARG A 9 -2.67 12.34 -7.01
CA ARG A 9 -3.08 11.29 -7.95
C ARG A 9 -3.20 9.94 -7.23
N PRO A 10 -4.29 9.73 -6.47
CA PRO A 10 -4.52 8.46 -5.80
C PRO A 10 -4.81 7.36 -6.83
N THR A 11 -4.22 6.17 -6.67
CA THR A 11 -4.37 5.08 -7.66
C THR A 11 -5.00 3.82 -7.09
N SER A 12 -4.71 3.50 -5.84
CA SER A 12 -5.22 2.30 -5.18
C SER A 12 -5.50 2.58 -3.71
N LEU A 13 -6.37 1.76 -3.12
CA LEU A 13 -6.69 1.79 -1.70
C LEU A 13 -7.07 0.41 -1.20
N ASP A 14 -6.93 0.20 0.10
CA ASP A 14 -7.49 -0.94 0.83
C ASP A 14 -7.74 -0.56 2.30
N TYR A 15 -8.44 -1.41 3.06
CA TYR A 15 -8.94 -1.09 4.39
C TYR A 15 -8.54 -2.12 5.44
N HIS A 16 -8.05 -1.66 6.59
CA HIS A 16 -7.77 -2.50 7.75
C HIS A 16 -8.91 -2.43 8.76
N VAL A 17 -9.68 -3.52 8.90
CA VAL A 17 -10.93 -3.53 9.68
C VAL A 17 -10.76 -3.24 11.18
N GLU A 18 -9.71 -3.79 11.82
CA GLU A 18 -9.52 -3.65 13.26
C GLU A 18 -9.11 -2.22 13.67
N THR A 19 -8.13 -1.64 12.97
CA THR A 19 -7.67 -0.27 13.25
C THR A 19 -8.55 0.80 12.61
N GLN A 20 -9.41 0.40 11.67
CA GLN A 20 -10.26 1.27 10.86
C GLN A 20 -9.45 2.28 10.03
N ASP A 21 -8.26 1.88 9.58
CA ASP A 21 -7.38 2.67 8.72
C ASP A 21 -7.68 2.38 7.25
N ILE A 22 -7.81 3.43 6.44
CA ILE A 22 -7.79 3.37 4.98
C ILE A 22 -6.34 3.58 4.55
N TYR A 23 -5.78 2.62 3.82
CA TYR A 23 -4.47 2.73 3.18
C TYR A 23 -4.67 3.10 1.73
N TYR A 24 -3.88 4.04 1.20
CA TYR A 24 -4.02 4.48 -0.18
C TYR A 24 -2.67 4.92 -0.77
N SER A 25 -2.47 4.64 -2.05
CA SER A 25 -1.28 5.08 -2.79
C SER A 25 -1.55 6.40 -3.52
N ASP A 26 -0.57 7.30 -3.53
CA ASP A 26 -0.54 8.49 -4.38
C ASP A 26 0.75 8.47 -5.21
N VAL A 27 0.60 8.18 -6.51
CA VAL A 27 1.75 7.98 -7.40
C VAL A 27 2.46 9.26 -7.79
N GLN A 28 1.77 10.42 -7.71
CA GLN A 28 2.43 11.69 -8.00
C GLN A 28 3.28 12.16 -6.82
N ARG A 29 2.89 11.75 -5.60
CA ARG A 29 3.61 12.01 -4.36
C ARG A 29 4.61 10.92 -3.99
N TYR A 30 4.62 9.79 -4.72
CA TYR A 30 5.46 8.61 -4.45
C TYR A 30 5.30 8.07 -3.02
N VAL A 31 4.06 7.94 -2.55
CA VAL A 31 3.77 7.46 -1.18
C VAL A 31 2.63 6.46 -1.13
N ILE A 32 2.66 5.61 -0.11
CA ILE A 32 1.46 4.98 0.46
C ILE A 32 1.22 5.63 1.82
N GLU A 33 0.03 6.22 1.99
CA GLU A 33 -0.41 6.84 3.23
C GLU A 33 -1.52 6.02 3.88
N ARG A 34 -1.80 6.31 5.15
CA ARG A 34 -3.03 5.88 5.80
C ARG A 34 -3.76 7.04 6.48
N GLN A 35 -5.07 6.91 6.63
CA GLN A 35 -5.89 7.73 7.51
C GLN A 35 -6.98 6.89 8.15
N ARG A 36 -7.25 7.10 9.44
CA ARG A 36 -8.39 6.47 10.09
C ARG A 36 -9.71 7.05 9.58
N ILE A 37 -10.79 6.27 9.55
CA ILE A 37 -12.11 6.73 9.04
C ILE A 37 -12.71 7.94 9.79
N ASP A 38 -12.23 8.23 11.00
CA ASP A 38 -12.60 9.40 11.80
C ASP A 38 -11.75 10.65 11.49
N GLY A 39 -10.83 10.55 10.53
CA GLY A 39 -9.93 11.61 10.10
C GLY A 39 -8.63 11.70 10.88
N SER A 40 -8.51 10.98 12.01
CA SER A 40 -7.31 10.96 12.83
C SER A 40 -6.18 10.11 12.20
N ARG A 41 -4.98 10.22 12.78
CA ARG A 41 -3.82 9.37 12.45
C ARG A 41 -3.49 9.31 10.95
N ARG A 42 -3.55 10.47 10.28
CA ARG A 42 -3.06 10.59 8.91
C ARG A 42 -1.54 10.58 8.92
N GLU A 43 -0.92 9.63 8.22
CA GLU A 43 0.53 9.53 8.13
C GLU A 43 1.01 8.80 6.87
N VAL A 44 2.26 9.03 6.50
CA VAL A 44 2.94 8.30 5.43
C VAL A 44 3.44 6.97 5.97
N VAL A 45 3.07 5.88 5.29
CA VAL A 45 3.45 4.50 5.66
C VAL A 45 4.66 4.04 4.85
N ILE A 46 4.69 4.33 3.55
CA ILE A 46 5.78 4.01 2.62
C ILE A 46 6.14 5.26 1.82
N ASP A 47 7.42 5.64 1.84
CA ASP A 47 8.00 6.78 1.10
C ASP A 47 9.31 6.44 0.38
N GLN A 48 9.73 5.17 0.44
CA GLN A 48 10.97 4.68 -0.16
C GLN A 48 10.72 3.38 -0.91
N GLY A 49 11.42 3.18 -2.03
CA GLY A 49 11.26 1.95 -2.83
C GLY A 49 9.88 1.85 -3.48
N ILE A 50 9.35 3.00 -3.88
CA ILE A 50 8.07 3.17 -4.56
C ILE A 50 8.25 4.18 -5.71
N ASN A 51 7.61 3.93 -6.84
CA ASN A 51 7.66 4.71 -8.07
C ASN A 51 6.25 4.81 -8.68
N ASN A 52 5.77 3.79 -9.40
CA ASN A 52 4.41 3.79 -9.96
C ASN A 52 3.55 2.69 -9.31
N CYS A 53 3.08 2.98 -8.09
CA CYS A 53 2.24 2.06 -7.33
C CYS A 53 0.82 1.96 -7.92
N GLU A 54 0.45 0.78 -8.41
CA GLU A 54 -0.82 0.52 -9.11
C GLU A 54 -1.79 -0.34 -8.29
N GLY A 55 -1.33 -0.91 -7.18
CA GLY A 55 -2.14 -1.76 -6.32
C GLY A 55 -1.57 -1.86 -4.92
N VAL A 56 -2.47 -1.88 -3.94
CA VAL A 56 -2.19 -2.08 -2.51
C VAL A 56 -3.16 -3.12 -1.99
N ALA A 57 -2.68 -4.05 -1.15
CA ALA A 57 -3.52 -4.98 -0.42
C ALA A 57 -3.03 -5.17 1.01
N ILE A 58 -3.96 -5.23 1.96
CA ILE A 58 -3.69 -5.35 3.39
C ILE A 58 -3.96 -6.78 3.85
N ASP A 59 -2.92 -7.41 4.39
CA ASP A 59 -3.06 -8.65 5.14
C ASP A 59 -3.38 -8.29 6.60
N TRP A 60 -4.67 -8.23 6.90
CA TRP A 60 -5.18 -7.89 8.23
C TRP A 60 -4.91 -8.98 9.29
N MET A 61 -4.57 -10.22 8.88
CA MET A 61 -4.26 -11.31 9.82
C MET A 61 -2.77 -11.34 10.17
N GLY A 62 -1.90 -11.19 9.16
CA GLY A 62 -0.44 -11.20 9.34
C GLY A 62 0.17 -9.82 9.61
N HIS A 63 -0.66 -8.78 9.62
CA HIS A 63 -0.27 -7.37 9.77
C HIS A 63 0.79 -6.96 8.75
N ASN A 64 0.53 -7.22 7.47
CA ASN A 64 1.41 -6.85 6.37
C ASN A 64 0.70 -5.96 5.35
N ILE A 65 1.48 -5.13 4.67
CA ILE A 65 1.04 -4.42 3.46
C ILE A 65 1.78 -4.99 2.26
N TYR A 66 1.03 -5.25 1.19
CA TYR A 66 1.56 -5.64 -0.11
C TYR A 66 1.26 -4.54 -1.12
N TRP A 67 2.20 -4.30 -2.03
CA TRP A 67 1.97 -3.37 -3.13
C TRP A 67 2.65 -3.83 -4.42
N THR A 68 2.05 -3.44 -5.54
CA THR A 68 2.61 -3.61 -6.88
C THR A 68 3.16 -2.28 -7.36
N ASP A 69 4.31 -2.32 -8.03
CA ASP A 69 4.94 -1.14 -8.59
C ASP A 69 5.35 -1.41 -10.03
N GLU A 70 4.68 -0.74 -10.97
CA GLU A 70 4.98 -0.86 -12.39
C GLU A 70 6.35 -0.25 -12.72
N GLY A 71 6.66 0.91 -12.15
CA GLY A 71 7.89 1.64 -12.41
C GLY A 71 9.13 0.90 -11.92
N LEU A 72 8.98 0.03 -10.93
CA LEU A 72 10.02 -0.86 -10.43
C LEU A 72 9.88 -2.32 -10.91
N SER A 73 8.86 -2.62 -11.72
CA SER A 73 8.54 -3.99 -12.16
C SER A 73 8.56 -4.98 -10.98
N SER A 74 7.88 -4.64 -9.88
CA SER A 74 8.01 -5.37 -8.61
C SER A 74 6.70 -5.59 -7.87
N VAL A 75 6.70 -6.63 -7.04
CA VAL A 75 5.75 -6.78 -5.92
C VAL A 75 6.53 -6.70 -4.63
N SER A 76 6.04 -5.95 -3.66
CA SER A 76 6.72 -5.77 -2.38
C SER A 76 5.79 -6.03 -1.21
N VAL A 77 6.39 -6.36 -0.06
CA VAL A 77 5.70 -6.60 1.21
C VAL A 77 6.45 -5.93 2.36
N ALA A 78 5.74 -5.37 3.32
CA ALA A 78 6.31 -4.84 4.56
C ALA A 78 5.41 -5.14 5.77
N ARG A 79 6.02 -5.21 6.96
CA ARG A 79 5.26 -5.32 8.23
C ARG A 79 4.59 -3.97 8.54
N LEU A 80 3.30 -3.98 8.85
CA LEU A 80 2.57 -2.75 9.23
C LEU A 80 3.08 -2.11 10.52
N ASN A 81 3.61 -2.93 11.44
CA ASN A 81 4.15 -2.47 12.73
C ASN A 81 5.62 -2.02 12.64
N ASP A 82 6.34 -2.42 11.60
CA ASP A 82 7.71 -1.98 11.32
C ASP A 82 7.98 -2.06 9.81
N VAL A 83 7.66 -0.99 9.10
CA VAL A 83 7.75 -0.93 7.63
C VAL A 83 9.17 -1.07 7.09
N LYS A 84 10.19 -0.99 7.96
CA LYS A 84 11.58 -1.26 7.58
C LYS A 84 11.82 -2.75 7.34
N ILE A 85 11.04 -3.62 7.99
CA ILE A 85 11.04 -5.06 7.74
C ILE A 85 10.21 -5.30 6.47
N ARG A 86 10.91 -5.28 5.33
CA ARG A 86 10.29 -5.41 4.01
C ARG A 86 11.08 -6.32 3.07
N LYS A 87 10.39 -6.83 2.06
CA LYS A 87 10.96 -7.60 0.96
C LYS A 87 10.37 -7.12 -0.36
N MET A 88 11.21 -7.04 -1.37
CA MET A 88 10.83 -6.69 -2.73
C MET A 88 11.17 -7.86 -3.65
N PHE A 89 10.21 -8.22 -4.51
CA PHE A 89 10.34 -9.22 -5.55
C PHE A 89 10.34 -8.48 -6.88
N VAL A 90 11.52 -8.39 -7.50
CA VAL A 90 11.71 -7.71 -8.79
C VAL A 90 11.60 -8.76 -9.91
N TYR A 91 10.80 -8.45 -10.91
CA TYR A 91 10.67 -9.24 -12.12
C TYR A 91 11.60 -8.70 -13.21
N GLU A 92 11.78 -9.46 -14.29
CA GLU A 92 12.41 -8.90 -15.50
C GLU A 92 11.59 -7.69 -16.00
N ASN A 93 12.26 -6.73 -16.66
CA ASN A 93 11.71 -5.42 -17.12
C ASN A 93 10.56 -5.52 -18.15
N THR A 94 9.90 -6.66 -18.27
CA THR A 94 8.78 -6.94 -19.17
C THR A 94 7.47 -7.19 -18.42
N VAL A 95 7.48 -7.20 -17.08
CA VAL A 95 6.30 -7.46 -16.25
C VAL A 95 5.76 -6.15 -15.64
N HIS A 96 4.49 -5.88 -15.89
CA HIS A 96 3.77 -4.70 -15.40
C HIS A 96 2.71 -5.13 -14.37
N PRO A 97 3.09 -5.38 -13.11
CA PRO A 97 2.13 -5.78 -12.09
C PRO A 97 1.17 -4.61 -11.80
N ARG A 98 -0.14 -4.88 -11.78
CA ARG A 98 -1.18 -3.88 -11.51
C ARG A 98 -2.00 -4.27 -10.29
N ALA A 99 -3.19 -4.84 -10.48
CA ALA A 99 -4.05 -5.21 -9.37
C ALA A 99 -3.43 -6.32 -8.51
N ILE A 100 -3.64 -6.24 -7.20
CA ILE A 100 -3.27 -7.24 -6.21
C ILE A 100 -4.42 -7.44 -5.24
N VAL A 101 -4.67 -8.69 -4.86
CA VAL A 101 -5.61 -9.10 -3.82
C VAL A 101 -4.99 -10.25 -3.02
N LEU A 102 -5.42 -10.43 -1.78
CA LEU A 102 -4.89 -11.44 -0.87
C LEU A 102 -6.01 -12.36 -0.38
N ASP A 103 -5.68 -13.63 -0.12
CA ASP A 103 -6.50 -14.55 0.69
C ASP A 103 -5.72 -14.90 1.98
N PRO A 104 -5.73 -14.04 3.01
CA PRO A 104 -4.94 -14.26 4.22
C PRO A 104 -5.22 -15.57 4.95
N LYS A 105 -6.42 -16.16 4.75
CA LYS A 105 -6.81 -17.42 5.39
C LYS A 105 -6.18 -18.64 4.74
N LYS A 106 -5.84 -18.55 3.45
CA LYS A 106 -5.29 -19.70 2.68
C LYS A 106 -3.82 -19.56 2.34
N GLY A 107 -3.25 -18.35 2.45
CA GLY A 107 -1.93 -18.03 1.91
C GLY A 107 -1.95 -17.95 0.39
#